data_AF-A0A0Q7T6F1-F1
#
_entry.id   AF-A0A0Q7T6F1-F1
#
_cell.length_a   1.000
_cell.length_b   1.000
_cell.length_c   1.000
_cell.angle_alpha   90.00
_cell.angle_beta   90.00
_cell.angle_gamma   90.00
#
_symmetry.space_group_name_H-M   'P 1'
#
loop_
_entity.id
_entity.type
_entity.pdbx_description
1 polymer ?
#
loop_
_entity_poly.entity_id
_entity_poly.type
_entity_poly.pdbx_seq_one_letter_code
_entity_poly.pdbx_strand_id
1 'polypeptide(L)' 'MTEYAENKRFESPDGLRAVTLEIGDHGLCRFVTWKFYDPAPEIPAIGGPTWMLDEFSGLYPNLPEAEAAAKAQINWLRA' A
#
# COMPACT_ATOMS: atom_id res chain seq x y z
N MET A 1 0.04 -17.43 -10.14
CA MET A 1 0.01 -16.46 -9.02
C MET A 1 -1.20 -15.62 -9.24
N THR A 2 -1.98 -15.35 -8.20
CA THR A 2 -3.09 -14.40 -8.29
C THR A 2 -2.52 -13.01 -8.55
N GLU A 3 -2.85 -12.42 -9.68
CA GLU A 3 -2.48 -11.04 -9.99
C GLU A 3 -3.44 -10.09 -9.27
N TYR A 4 -2.88 -9.03 -8.70
CA TYR A 4 -3.63 -7.97 -8.04
C TYR A 4 -3.37 -6.68 -8.80
N ALA A 5 -4.43 -6.07 -9.31
CA ALA A 5 -4.37 -4.79 -10.01
C ALA A 5 -4.59 -3.64 -9.02
N GLU A 6 -3.68 -2.68 -9.00
CA GLU A 6 -3.86 -1.43 -8.25
C GLU A 6 -5.06 -0.68 -8.83
N ASN A 7 -6.04 -0.36 -7.97
CA ASN A 7 -7.22 0.41 -8.33
C ASN A 7 -7.12 1.85 -7.83
N LYS A 8 -6.55 2.04 -6.63
CA LYS A 8 -6.46 3.34 -5.98
C LYS A 8 -5.22 3.39 -5.11
N ARG A 9 -4.56 4.55 -5.06
CA ARG A 9 -3.42 4.81 -4.20
C ARG A 9 -3.65 6.06 -3.36
N PHE A 10 -3.30 5.97 -2.09
CA PHE A 10 -3.27 7.08 -1.14
C PHE A 10 -1.85 7.26 -0.66
N GLU A 11 -1.37 8.50 -0.64
CA GLU A 11 -0.04 8.82 -0.12
C GLU A 11 -0.17 9.63 1.15
N SER A 12 0.72 9.37 2.11
CA SER A 12 0.74 10.14 3.34
C SER A 12 1.22 11.57 3.08
N PRO A 13 0.82 12.54 3.90
CA PRO A 13 1.26 13.94 3.74
C PRO A 13 2.77 14.14 3.80
N ASP A 14 3.49 13.22 4.46
CA ASP A 14 4.96 13.24 4.54
C ASP A 14 5.64 12.61 3.30
N GLY A 15 4.88 12.00 2.38
CA GLY A 15 5.40 11.34 1.19
C GLY A 15 6.19 10.05 1.47
N LEU A 16 6.21 9.56 2.71
CA LEU A 16 7.02 8.40 3.11
C LEU A 16 6.22 7.10 3.21
N ARG A 17 4.90 7.17 3.08
CA ARG A 17 3.99 6.03 3.19
C ARG A 17 2.94 6.10 2.10
N ALA A 18 2.48 4.93 1.67
CA ALA A 18 1.34 4.84 0.80
C ALA A 18 0.46 3.65 1.15
N VAL A 19 -0.80 3.71 0.73
CA VAL A 19 -1.72 2.57 0.75
C VAL A 19 -2.31 2.41 -0.63
N THR A 20 -2.24 1.22 -1.18
CA THR A 20 -2.92 0.85 -2.43
C THR A 20 -4.12 -0.02 -2.12
N LEU A 21 -5.23 0.19 -2.84
CA LEU A 21 -6.35 -0.75 -2.89
C LEU A 21 -6.18 -1.57 -4.16
N GLU A 22 -6.22 -2.89 -4.01
CA GLU A 22 -5.96 -3.81 -5.11
C GLU A 22 -7.11 -4.81 -5.25
N ILE A 23 -7.41 -5.18 -6.50
CA ILE A 23 -8.42 -6.19 -6.84
C ILE A 23 -7.72 -7.39 -7.45
N GLY A 24 -7.97 -8.58 -6.90
CA GLY A 24 -7.51 -9.82 -7.49
C GLY A 24 -8.39 -10.27 -8.66
N ASP A 25 -7.83 -11.09 -9.54
CA ASP A 25 -8.55 -11.73 -10.65
C ASP A 25 -9.82 -12.52 -10.22
N HIS A 26 -9.86 -12.97 -8.96
CA HIS A 26 -10.99 -13.64 -8.30
C HIS A 26 -12.09 -12.70 -7.78
N GLY A 27 -11.90 -11.39 -7.90
CA GLY A 27 -12.85 -10.36 -7.48
C GLY A 27 -12.76 -9.92 -6.01
N LEU A 28 -11.96 -10.59 -5.18
CA LEU A 28 -11.67 -10.14 -3.82
C LEU A 28 -10.64 -9.01 -3.84
N CYS A 29 -10.80 -8.09 -2.91
CA CYS A 29 -10.01 -6.89 -2.77
C CYS A 29 -9.09 -6.99 -1.55
N ARG A 30 -8.01 -6.22 -1.54
CA ARG A 30 -7.14 -6.02 -0.39
C ARG A 30 -6.63 -4.59 -0.37
N PHE A 31 -6.04 -4.17 0.74
CA PHE A 31 -5.20 -2.99 0.76
C PHE A 31 -3.75 -3.39 1.09
N VAL A 32 -2.79 -2.68 0.53
CA VAL A 32 -1.35 -2.90 0.75
C VAL A 32 -0.73 -1.61 1.26
N THR A 33 0.02 -1.70 2.34
CA THR A 33 0.79 -0.59 2.89
C THR A 33 2.20 -0.62 2.29
N TRP A 34 2.71 0.57 1.98
CA TRP A 34 4.02 0.77 1.40
C TRP A 34 4.80 1.77 2.25
N LYS A 35 6.10 1.54 2.36
CA LYS A 35 7.05 2.47 2.96
C LYS A 35 8.06 2.90 1.91
N PHE A 36 8.30 4.20 1.82
CA PHE A 36 9.37 4.74 1.02
C PHE A 36 10.69 4.54 1.76
N TYR A 37 11.65 3.93 1.09
CA TYR A 37 12.99 3.70 1.60
C TYR A 37 13.97 4.48 0.74
N ASP A 38 14.64 5.44 1.38
CA ASP A 38 15.75 6.18 0.81
C ASP A 38 17.03 5.72 1.53
N PRO A 39 17.82 4.81 0.94
CA PRO A 39 19.09 4.43 1.54
C PRO A 39 20.00 5.66 1.58
N ALA A 40 20.46 6.01 2.79
CA ALA A 40 21.39 7.11 2.99
C ALA A 40 22.59 6.99 2.03
N PRO A 41 23.10 8.12 1.48
CA PRO A 41 24.09 8.14 0.40
C PRO A 41 25.44 7.48 0.76
N GLU A 42 25.66 7.16 2.04
CA GLU A 42 26.92 6.64 2.58
C GLU A 42 27.10 5.12 2.38
N ILE A 43 26.06 4.40 1.96
CA ILE A 43 26.16 3.02 1.52
C ILE A 43 25.93 3.01 0.01
N PRO A 44 26.84 2.46 -0.82
CA PRO A 44 26.54 2.15 -2.21
C PRO A 44 25.54 0.97 -2.25
N ALA A 45 24.32 1.21 -1.77
CA ALA A 45 23.22 0.30 -1.90
C ALA A 45 22.84 0.30 -3.39
N ILE A 46 22.79 -0.90 -3.96
CA ILE A 46 22.33 -1.13 -5.33
C ILE A 46 20.83 -0.83 -5.34
N GLY A 47 20.46 0.42 -5.53
CA GLY A 47 19.07 0.86 -5.54
C GLY A 47 18.92 2.23 -4.92
N GLY A 48 18.54 3.21 -5.74
CA GLY A 48 18.13 4.52 -5.25
C GLY A 48 16.82 4.45 -4.45
N PRO A 49 16.18 5.60 -4.21
CA PRO A 49 14.93 5.67 -3.47
C PRO A 49 13.88 4.73 -4.06
N THR A 50 13.26 3.90 -3.23
CA THR A 50 12.32 2.86 -3.68
C THR A 50 11.15 2.67 -2.72
N TRP A 51 10.03 2.20 -3.25
CA TRP A 51 8.88 1.78 -2.46
C TRP A 51 9.01 0.31 -2.09
N MET A 52 8.93 0.02 -0.80
CA MET A 52 8.92 -1.36 -0.29
C MET A 52 7.54 -1.70 0.24
N LEU A 53 7.08 -2.91 -0.06
CA LEU A 53 5.89 -3.47 0.54
C LEU A 53 6.14 -3.63 2.04
N ASP A 54 5.24 -3.08 2.85
CA ASP A 54 5.29 -3.19 4.31
C ASP A 54 4.38 -4.33 4.78
N GLU A 55 3.10 -4.27 4.42
CA GLU A 55 2.10 -5.26 4.76
C GLU A 55 0.98 -5.31 3.71
N PHE A 56 0.30 -6.45 3.58
CA PHE A 56 -0.99 -6.53 2.91
C PHE A 56 -2.06 -7.01 3.88
N SER A 57 -3.27 -6.49 3.72
CA SER A 57 -4.41 -6.85 4.53
C SER A 57 -4.91 -8.27 4.27
N GLY A 58 -5.91 -8.70 5.03
CA GLY A 58 -6.80 -9.78 4.61
C GLY A 58 -7.56 -9.46 3.32
N LEU A 59 -8.40 -10.40 2.89
CA LEU A 59 -9.24 -10.25 1.71
C LEU A 59 -10.62 -9.70 2.10
N TYR A 60 -11.12 -8.80 1.25
CA TYR A 60 -12.42 -8.16 1.36
C TYR A 60 -13.26 -8.49 0.12
N PRO A 61 -14.59 -8.53 0.24
CA PRO A 61 -15.45 -8.86 -0.88
C PRO A 61 -15.53 -7.75 -1.95
N ASN A 62 -15.14 -6.52 -1.63
CA ASN A 62 -15.19 -5.38 -2.55
C ASN A 62 -14.24 -4.24 -2.13
N LEU A 63 -14.01 -3.29 -3.05
CA LEU A 63 -13.16 -2.12 -2.83
C LEU A 63 -13.66 -1.20 -1.71
N PRO A 64 -14.96 -0.86 -1.58
CA PRO A 64 -15.44 -0.05 -0.47
C PRO A 64 -15.13 -0.64 0.92
N GLU A 65 -15.26 -1.96 1.10
CA GLU A 65 -14.93 -2.62 2.36
C GLU A 65 -13.43 -2.61 2.63
N ALA A 66 -12.60 -2.85 1.61
CA ALA A 66 -11.15 -2.71 1.72
C ALA A 66 -10.73 -1.28 2.07
N GLU A 67 -11.37 -0.26 1.46
CA GLU A 67 -11.12 1.15 1.75
C GLU A 67 -11.55 1.53 3.18
N ALA A 68 -12.72 1.07 3.61
CA ALA A 68 -13.22 1.31 4.95
C ALA A 68 -12.28 0.68 6.00
N ALA A 69 -11.81 -0.54 5.75
CA ALA A 69 -10.83 -1.20 6.61
C ALA A 69 -9.48 -0.48 6.62
N ALA A 70 -8.98 -0.04 5.46
CA ALA A 70 -7.76 0.74 5.37
C ALA A 70 -7.85 2.04 6.19
N LYS A 71 -8.95 2.80 6.02
CA LYS A 71 -9.22 4.00 6.83
C LYS A 71 -9.37 3.66 8.32
N ALA A 72 -9.98 2.52 8.65
CA ALA A 72 -10.13 2.07 10.03
C ALA A 72 -8.83 1.56 10.66
N GLN A 73 -7.79 1.21 9.91
CA GLN A 73 -6.52 0.72 10.46
C GLN A 73 -5.40 1.76 10.38
N ILE A 74 -5.44 2.63 9.38
CA ILE A 74 -4.36 3.57 9.07
C ILE A 74 -4.75 4.97 9.50
N ASN A 75 -4.17 5.43 10.61
CA ASN A 75 -4.55 6.70 11.24
C ASN A 75 -4.42 7.92 10.33
N TRP A 76 -3.38 7.97 9.49
CA TRP A 76 -3.14 9.12 8.59
C TRP A 76 -4.07 9.15 7.37
N LEU A 77 -4.78 8.05 7.06
CA LEU A 77 -5.82 8.02 6.01
C LEU A 77 -7.16 8.60 6.48
N ARG A 78 -7.31 8.83 7.78
CA ARG A 78 -8.53 9.39 8.37
C ARG A 78 -8.52 10.92 8.43
N ALA A 79 -7.34 11.53 8.24
CA ALA A 79 -7.10 12.95 8.41
C ALA A 79 -7.63 13.79 7.24
#